data_AF-A0A258JN44-F1
#
_entry.id   AF-A0A258JN44-F1
#
_cell.length_a   1.000
_cell.length_b   1.000
_cell.length_c   1.000
_cell.angle_alpha   90.00
_cell.angle_beta   90.00
_cell.angle_gamma   90.00
#
_symmetry.space_group_name_H-M   'P 1'
#
loop_
_entity.id
_entity.type
_entity.pdbx_description
1 polymer ?
#
loop_
_entity_poly.entity_id
_entity_poly.type
_entity_poly.pdbx_seq_one_letter_code
_entity_poly.pdbx_strand_id
1 'polypeptide(L)'
;MGAARAAFGPSRLMWGSDWPHTAHEAAADPASARAQLMQAFPDAAMRRQVLLETPARLFGLPLPPMLRSAAPAASAPSDPMPVR
;
A
#
# COMPACT_ATOMS: atom_id res chain seq x y z
N MET A 1 3.04 10.05 -6.07
CA MET A 1 2.84 8.58 -5.99
C MET A 1 3.51 7.78 -7.11
N GLY A 2 3.59 8.27 -8.36
CA GLY A 2 4.21 7.52 -9.47
C GLY A 2 5.67 7.09 -9.25
N ALA A 3 6.52 7.99 -8.73
CA ALA A 3 7.93 7.70 -8.47
C ALA A 3 8.15 6.60 -7.41
N ALA A 4 7.42 6.65 -6.29
CA ALA A 4 7.52 5.63 -5.24
C ALA A 4 7.06 4.24 -5.72
N ARG A 5 5.98 4.19 -6.53
CA ARG A 5 5.51 2.94 -7.15
C ARG A 5 6.56 2.32 -8.06
N ALA A 6 7.21 3.14 -8.89
CA ALA A 6 8.25 2.69 -9.80
C ALA A 6 9.51 2.19 -9.05
N ALA A 7 9.88 2.85 -7.94
CA ALA A 7 11.09 2.52 -7.19
C ALA A 7 10.95 1.27 -6.30
N PHE A 8 9.80 1.07 -5.64
CA PHE A 8 9.67 0.06 -4.57
C PHE A 8 8.69 -1.06 -4.89
N GLY A 9 7.78 -0.85 -5.84
CA GLY A 9 6.68 -1.76 -6.10
C GLY A 9 5.65 -1.85 -4.95
N PRO A 10 4.47 -2.42 -5.24
CA PRO A 10 3.36 -2.49 -4.28
C PRO A 10 3.59 -3.38 -3.05
N SER A 11 4.52 -4.34 -3.11
CA SER A 11 4.88 -5.20 -1.98
C SER A 11 5.61 -4.47 -0.84
N ARG A 12 6.06 -3.24 -1.09
CA ARG A 12 6.76 -2.38 -0.13
C ARG A 12 6.01 -1.06 0.15
N LEU A 13 4.80 -0.92 -0.35
CA LEU A 13 3.95 0.25 -0.13
C LEU A 13 2.70 -0.14 0.65
N MET A 14 2.28 0.76 1.53
CA MET A 14 0.96 0.72 2.15
C MET A 14 0.30 2.08 2.04
N TRP A 15 -1.03 2.09 1.98
CA TRP A 15 -1.81 3.32 2.03
C TRP A 15 -2.35 3.55 3.44
N GLY A 16 -2.22 4.77 3.94
CA GLY A 16 -2.91 5.26 5.14
C GLY A 16 -3.74 6.47 4.76
N SER A 17 -4.94 6.59 5.34
CA SER A 17 -5.82 7.73 5.11
C SER A 17 -5.31 9.01 5.78
N ASP A 18 -4.49 8.87 6.83
CA ASP A 18 -4.12 9.96 7.74
C ASP A 18 -5.33 10.58 8.49
N TRP A 19 -6.48 9.89 8.53
CA TRP A 19 -7.63 10.36 9.33
C TRP A 19 -7.25 10.47 10.82
N PRO A 20 -7.64 11.53 11.56
CA PRO A 20 -8.61 12.58 11.20
C PRO A 20 -8.03 13.79 10.44
N HIS A 21 -6.85 13.67 9.86
CA HIS A 21 -6.10 14.74 9.19
C HIS A 21 -5.73 15.86 10.16
N THR A 22 -5.13 15.49 11.29
CA THR A 22 -4.81 16.41 12.38
C THR A 22 -4.08 17.68 11.88
N ALA A 23 -4.48 18.84 12.36
CA ALA A 23 -4.04 20.18 11.92
C ALA A 23 -4.46 20.59 10.48
N HIS A 24 -5.19 19.74 9.76
CA HIS A 24 -5.73 20.00 8.42
C HIS A 24 -7.21 19.64 8.33
N GLU A 25 -7.90 19.48 9.46
CA GLU A 25 -9.26 18.94 9.55
C GLU A 25 -10.26 19.76 8.74
N ALA A 26 -10.06 21.09 8.68
CA ALA A 26 -10.93 22.01 7.94
C ALA A 26 -10.74 21.96 6.41
N ALA A 27 -9.63 21.42 5.93
CA ALA A 27 -9.26 21.41 4.51
C ALA A 27 -9.22 20.00 3.90
N ALA A 28 -9.02 18.98 4.73
CA ALA A 28 -8.91 17.60 4.29
C ALA A 28 -10.30 16.95 4.18
N ASP A 29 -10.59 16.40 3.01
CA ASP A 29 -11.78 15.62 2.75
C ASP A 29 -11.43 14.13 2.63
N PRO A 30 -11.99 13.26 3.50
CA PRO A 30 -11.78 11.81 3.40
C PRO A 30 -12.17 11.21 2.05
N ALA A 31 -13.20 11.75 1.37
CA ALA A 31 -13.60 11.26 0.06
C ALA A 31 -12.53 11.57 -1.01
N SER A 32 -11.93 12.75 -0.93
CA SER A 32 -10.79 13.15 -1.77
C SER A 32 -9.57 12.24 -1.56
N ALA A 33 -9.24 11.88 -0.31
CA ALA A 33 -8.15 10.94 -0.02
C ALA A 33 -8.40 9.56 -0.66
N ARG A 34 -9.65 9.08 -0.63
CA ARG A 34 -10.06 7.83 -1.31
C ARG A 34 -10.00 7.97 -2.84
N ALA A 35 -10.40 9.10 -3.40
CA ALA A 35 -10.31 9.33 -4.85
C ALA A 35 -8.84 9.31 -5.33
N GLN A 36 -7.93 9.93 -4.57
CA GLN A 36 -6.50 9.92 -4.84
C GLN A 36 -5.89 8.50 -4.79
N LEU A 37 -6.32 7.66 -3.84
CA LEU A 37 -5.96 6.24 -3.78
C LEU A 37 -6.35 5.51 -5.09
N MET A 38 -7.59 5.71 -5.56
CA MET A 38 -8.08 5.05 -6.78
C MET A 38 -7.29 5.49 -8.03
N GLN A 39 -6.92 6.77 -8.10
CA GLN A 39 -6.08 7.30 -9.19
C GLN A 39 -4.64 6.79 -9.11
N ALA A 40 -4.07 6.70 -7.91
CA ALA A 40 -2.70 6.23 -7.71
C ALA A 40 -2.53 4.73 -8.00
N PHE A 41 -3.58 3.93 -7.74
CA PHE A 41 -3.59 2.46 -7.89
C PHE A 41 -4.83 1.97 -8.66
N PRO A 42 -4.89 2.20 -9.99
CA PRO A 42 -6.06 1.84 -10.79
C PRO A 42 -6.26 0.31 -10.90
N ASP A 43 -5.16 -0.45 -10.94
CA ASP A 43 -5.18 -1.92 -10.93
C ASP A 43 -5.66 -2.46 -9.57
N ALA A 44 -6.69 -3.30 -9.60
CA ALA A 44 -7.27 -3.91 -8.41
C ALA A 44 -6.30 -4.85 -7.68
N ALA A 45 -5.42 -5.56 -8.40
CA ALA A 45 -4.43 -6.43 -7.78
C ALA A 45 -3.38 -5.62 -7.01
N MET A 46 -2.83 -4.57 -7.64
CA MET A 46 -1.93 -3.64 -6.98
C MET A 46 -2.59 -2.95 -5.78
N ARG A 47 -3.84 -2.53 -5.93
CA ARG A 47 -4.58 -1.83 -4.88
C ARG A 47 -4.87 -2.75 -3.68
N ARG A 48 -5.11 -4.04 -3.92
CA ARG A 48 -5.20 -5.06 -2.85
C ARG A 48 -3.89 -5.19 -2.07
N GLN A 49 -2.75 -5.20 -2.75
CA GLN A 49 -1.46 -5.31 -2.06
C GLN A 49 -1.22 -4.15 -1.10
N VAL A 50 -1.46 -2.91 -1.53
CA VAL A 50 -1.18 -1.72 -0.72
C VAL A 50 -2.21 -1.47 0.39
N LEU A 51 -3.43 -2.01 0.26
CA LEU A 51 -4.48 -1.87 1.27
C LEU A 51 -4.56 -3.03 2.26
N LEU A 52 -4.13 -4.22 1.86
CA LEU A 52 -4.40 -5.45 2.61
C LEU A 52 -3.12 -6.25 2.86
N GLU A 53 -2.48 -6.74 1.79
CA GLU A 53 -1.46 -7.79 1.91
C GLU A 53 -0.14 -7.28 2.47
N THR A 54 0.33 -6.12 2.01
CA THR A 54 1.54 -5.50 2.50
C THR A 54 1.40 -5.05 3.97
N PRO A 55 0.34 -4.32 4.37
CA PRO A 55 0.09 -4.04 5.79
C PRO A 55 -0.03 -5.30 6.66
N ALA A 56 -0.77 -6.31 6.20
CA ALA A 56 -0.95 -7.55 6.98
C ALA A 56 0.37 -8.28 7.20
N ARG A 57 1.23 -8.37 6.18
CA ARG A 57 2.58 -8.93 6.33
C ARG A 57 3.44 -8.07 7.27
N LEU A 58 3.39 -6.74 7.13
CA LEU A 58 4.21 -5.83 7.92
C LEU A 58 3.86 -5.87 9.42
N PHE A 59 2.57 -5.95 9.76
CA PHE A 59 2.08 -5.91 11.14
C PHE A 59 1.72 -7.30 11.70
N GLY A 60 1.94 -8.38 10.94
CA GLY A 60 1.62 -9.74 11.39
C GLY A 60 0.10 -10.00 11.55
N LEU A 61 -0.75 -9.32 10.78
CA LEU A 61 -2.19 -9.46 10.87
C LEU A 61 -2.67 -10.71 10.11
N PRO A 62 -3.51 -11.56 10.71
CA PRO A 62 -4.04 -12.72 10.02
C PRO A 62 -5.06 -12.30 8.94
N LEU A 63 -4.83 -12.73 7.70
CA LEU A 63 -5.85 -12.61 6.65
C LEU A 63 -6.74 -13.85 6.64
N PRO A 64 -8.08 -13.69 6.63
CA PRO A 64 -8.98 -14.83 6.48
C PRO A 64 -8.74 -15.50 5.12
N PRO A 65 -8.99 -16.82 4.97
CA PRO A 65 -8.68 -17.56 3.74
C PRO A 65 -9.23 -16.93 2.46
N MET A 66 -10.47 -16.41 2.52
CA MET A 66 -11.12 -15.71 1.40
C MET A 66 -10.41 -14.42 0.95
N LEU A 67 -9.57 -13.84 1.81
CA LEU A 67 -8.78 -12.64 1.55
C LEU A 67 -7.30 -12.94 1.30
N ARG A 68 -6.91 -14.20 1.12
CA ARG A 68 -5.58 -14.55 0.62
C ARG A 68 -5.61 -14.54 -0.91
N SER A 69 -4.72 -13.79 -1.55
CA SER A 69 -4.55 -13.93 -3.00
C SER A 69 -3.96 -15.31 -3.30
N ALA A 70 -4.30 -15.88 -4.47
CA ALA A 70 -3.48 -16.94 -5.04
C ALA A 70 -2.11 -16.31 -5.34
N ALA A 71 -1.09 -16.70 -4.57
CA ALA A 71 0.20 -16.01 -4.55
C ALA A 71 0.79 -15.86 -5.96
N PRO A 72 1.16 -14.65 -6.42
CA PRO A 72 2.22 -14.54 -7.40
C PRO A 72 3.55 -14.86 -6.69
N ALA A 73 4.40 -15.66 -7.35
CA ALA A 73 5.72 -16.05 -6.85
C ALA A 73 6.48 -14.81 -6.35
N ALA A 74 6.92 -14.87 -5.10
CA ALA A 74 7.77 -13.84 -4.51
C ALA A 74 9.00 -13.63 -5.39
N SER A 75 9.10 -12.46 -6.05
CA SER A 75 10.39 -11.98 -6.51
C SER A 75 11.20 -11.67 -5.25
N ALA A 76 12.20 -12.51 -5.00
CA ALA A 76 13.17 -12.35 -3.92
C ALA A 76 13.85 -10.97 -4.01
N PRO A 77 14.29 -10.38 -2.88
CA PRO A 77 15.09 -9.17 -2.92
C PRO A 77 16.47 -9.49 -3.52
N SER A 78 16.69 -9.07 -4.76
CA SER A 78 18.05 -8.86 -5.27
C SER A 78 18.54 -7.50 -4.77
N ASP A 79 19.67 -7.55 -4.10
CA ASP A 79 20.59 -6.51 -3.65
C ASP A 79 20.47 -5.94 -2.21
N PRO A 80 21.53 -6.07 -1.38
CA PRO A 80 21.68 -5.33 -0.13
C PRO A 80 22.11 -3.88 -0.42
N MET A 81 21.39 -2.92 0.17
CA MET A 81 21.90 -1.54 0.27
C MET A 81 23.22 -1.54 1.04
N PRO A 82 24.28 -0.87 0.55
CA PRO A 82 25.51 -0.73 1.31
C PRO A 82 25.23 0.17 2.53
N VAL A 83 25.46 -0.38 3.71
CA VAL A 83 25.54 0.41 4.94
C VAL A 83 26.77 1.30 4.79
N ARG A 84 26.57 2.62 4.82
CA ARG A 84 27.63 3.61 4.98
C ARG A 84 27.81 3.93 6.45
#